data_AF-A0A162I6U2-F1
#
_entry.id   AF-A0A162I6U2-F1
#
_cell.length_a   1.000
_cell.length_b   1.000
_cell.length_c   1.000
_cell.angle_alpha   90.00
_cell.angle_beta   90.00
_cell.angle_gamma   90.00
#
_symmetry.space_group_name_H-M   'P 1'
#
loop_
_entity.id
_entity.type
_entity.pdbx_description
1 polymer ?
#
loop_
_entity_poly.entity_id
_entity_poly.type
_entity_poly.pdbx_seq_one_letter_code
_entity_poly.pdbx_strand_id
1 'polypeptide(L)'
;MNTTASRWRRTTGGLALAGLVALLLADLEIARSSPGHELLRMARGFMAPDFFATEQLGQALANTLAFAWQGTALAALFGFVMAIGWSSRAVRGFAASIRAVHELFWGLLLLQVAGLSTLTGVLAIAIPYAGIFAKVFGEFLEESDPAPSHALPASTSAVSRFFFARLPLVWQAFKAYGSYRLECALRASAILGFIGLPTLGFHLETAFREGVYDQGAALLYLFFALIFTLRWWLRPALIPLYLIAAVVWAPPVFTGNLSTLVRFVTVDLVPAPLRHGGGLLELWQWFAMLWQQQLWPGLWQTSVLGLAALLLTGILALVLFPLTSPLFGNRVSRTLGHGLLVVLRTTPEFFLAFFFLILLGPSMLPGIFALALHTGAIVAHLTGRFSETLRLRADAPSGINRYAWEVLPRISPNLLAFLLYRWEVIMRETAVLGILGIHTLGFYIDSSVAEFRFDRTALLILATVLLNLGVDALSRTIRRHLRLQPGKGTPAHKAPASS
;
A
#
# COMPACT_ATOMS: atom_id res chain seq x y z
N MET A 1 -18.52 35.12 -2.69
CA MET A 1 -18.44 34.91 -1.22
C MET A 1 -17.51 33.73 -0.92
N ASN A 2 -16.43 33.95 -0.17
CA ASN A 2 -15.47 32.90 0.23
C ASN A 2 -15.96 32.18 1.49
N THR A 3 -16.85 31.20 1.34
CA THR A 3 -17.30 30.36 2.46
C THR A 3 -16.37 29.15 2.63
N THR A 4 -16.39 28.49 3.78
CA THR A 4 -15.67 27.23 4.00
C THR A 4 -16.08 26.16 2.99
N ALA A 5 -17.38 26.09 2.67
CA ALA A 5 -17.92 25.23 1.62
C ALA A 5 -17.39 25.56 0.21
N SER A 6 -17.14 26.84 -0.10
CA SER A 6 -16.58 27.21 -1.41
C SER A 6 -15.14 26.73 -1.57
N ARG A 7 -14.36 26.66 -0.49
CA ARG A 7 -12.98 26.15 -0.51
C ARG A 7 -12.95 24.65 -0.82
N TRP A 8 -13.79 23.86 -0.14
CA TRP A 8 -13.90 22.42 -0.39
C TRP A 8 -14.32 22.13 -1.83
N ARG A 9 -15.35 22.80 -2.32
CA ARG A 9 -15.81 22.65 -3.72
C ARG A 9 -14.72 22.96 -4.73
N ARG A 10 -13.95 24.04 -4.52
CA ARG A 10 -12.83 24.39 -5.42
C ARG A 10 -11.73 23.35 -5.40
N THR A 11 -11.34 22.84 -4.23
CA THR A 11 -10.30 21.80 -4.15
C THR A 11 -10.76 20.48 -4.73
N THR A 12 -11.98 20.02 -4.43
CA THR A 12 -12.54 18.81 -5.03
C THR A 12 -12.67 18.95 -6.54
N GLY A 13 -13.17 20.10 -7.02
CA GLY A 13 -13.27 20.38 -8.45
C GLY A 13 -11.90 20.44 -9.14
N GLY A 14 -10.90 21.03 -8.50
CA GLY A 14 -9.52 21.07 -9.00
C GLY A 14 -8.88 19.69 -9.09
N LEU A 15 -9.06 18.84 -8.07
CA LEU A 15 -8.58 17.45 -8.10
C LEU A 15 -9.32 16.63 -9.16
N ALA A 16 -10.63 16.80 -9.28
CA ALA A 16 -11.41 16.12 -10.31
C ALA A 16 -10.98 16.55 -11.72
N LEU A 17 -10.75 17.86 -11.94
CA LEU A 17 -10.24 18.37 -13.21
C LEU A 17 -8.84 17.84 -13.52
N ALA A 18 -7.92 17.86 -12.54
CA ALA A 18 -6.58 17.31 -12.72
C ALA A 18 -6.62 15.81 -13.07
N GLY A 19 -7.49 15.04 -12.41
CA GLY A 19 -7.70 13.63 -12.73
C GLY A 19 -8.38 13.40 -14.09
N LEU A 20 -9.27 14.29 -14.52
CA LEU A 20 -9.90 14.22 -15.85
C LEU A 20 -8.87 14.50 -16.94
N VAL A 21 -8.06 15.55 -16.76
CA VAL A 21 -6.94 15.86 -17.65
C VAL A 21 -5.96 14.69 -17.69
N ALA A 22 -5.63 14.10 -16.54
CA ALA A 22 -4.79 12.90 -16.49
C ALA A 22 -5.43 11.72 -17.24
N LEU A 23 -6.73 11.48 -17.09
CA LEU A 23 -7.43 10.41 -17.81
C LEU A 23 -7.41 10.62 -19.33
N LEU A 24 -7.48 11.87 -19.80
CA LEU A 24 -7.36 12.22 -21.23
C LEU A 24 -5.95 12.05 -21.78
N LEU A 25 -4.93 12.21 -20.92
CA LEU A 25 -3.52 12.04 -21.26
C LEU A 25 -3.02 10.60 -21.04
N ALA A 26 -3.83 9.76 -20.38
CA ALA A 26 -3.48 8.38 -20.11
C ALA A 26 -3.56 7.54 -21.39
N ASP A 27 -2.65 6.59 -21.50
CA ASP A 27 -2.72 5.57 -22.54
C ASP A 27 -3.81 4.54 -22.18
N LEU A 28 -4.95 4.65 -22.85
CA LEU A 28 -6.15 3.83 -22.66
C LEU A 28 -6.32 2.78 -23.76
N GLU A 29 -5.27 2.46 -24.52
CA GLU A 29 -5.35 1.48 -25.59
C GLU A 29 -5.73 0.09 -25.03
N ILE A 30 -6.65 -0.58 -25.73
CA ILE A 30 -7.05 -1.96 -25.47
C ILE A 30 -6.41 -2.81 -26.55
N ALA A 31 -5.27 -3.42 -26.23
CA ALA A 31 -4.47 -4.15 -27.20
C ALA A 31 -5.01 -5.56 -27.52
N ARG A 32 -5.84 -6.14 -26.63
CA ARG A 32 -6.37 -7.50 -26.82
C ARG A 32 -7.67 -7.49 -27.62
N SER A 33 -7.72 -8.23 -28.73
CA SER A 33 -8.86 -8.28 -29.66
C SER A 33 -10.06 -9.12 -29.18
N SER A 34 -9.87 -10.04 -28.22
CA SER A 34 -10.92 -10.96 -27.74
C SER A 34 -11.02 -11.10 -26.21
N PRO A 35 -11.18 -10.00 -25.45
CA PRO A 35 -11.24 -10.03 -23.98
C PRO A 35 -12.35 -10.93 -23.43
N GLY A 36 -13.48 -11.05 -24.13
CA GLY A 36 -14.63 -11.85 -23.68
C GLY A 36 -14.36 -13.36 -23.64
N HIS A 37 -13.60 -13.91 -24.58
CA HIS A 37 -13.26 -15.34 -24.59
C HIS A 37 -12.38 -15.70 -23.39
N GLU A 38 -11.43 -14.81 -23.08
CA GLU A 38 -10.50 -15.00 -21.98
C GLU A 38 -11.18 -14.83 -20.63
N LEU A 39 -12.11 -13.87 -20.52
CA LEU A 39 -12.99 -13.75 -19.35
C LEU A 39 -13.83 -15.01 -19.14
N LEU A 40 -14.35 -15.62 -20.20
CA LEU A 40 -15.09 -16.89 -20.10
C LEU A 40 -14.19 -18.05 -19.65
N ARG A 41 -12.95 -18.14 -20.15
CA ARG A 41 -11.98 -19.15 -19.69
C ARG A 41 -11.65 -18.97 -18.21
N MET A 42 -11.40 -17.75 -17.78
CA MET A 42 -11.20 -17.43 -16.37
C MET A 42 -12.43 -17.80 -15.55
N ALA A 43 -13.63 -17.39 -15.96
CA ALA A 43 -14.86 -17.71 -15.26
C ALA A 43 -15.05 -19.22 -15.08
N ARG A 44 -14.77 -20.03 -16.11
CA ARG A 44 -14.81 -21.50 -16.02
C ARG A 44 -13.78 -22.04 -15.01
N GLY A 45 -12.54 -21.56 -15.05
CA GLY A 45 -11.52 -21.95 -14.07
C GLY A 45 -11.92 -21.58 -12.63
N PHE A 46 -12.51 -20.40 -12.43
CA PHE A 46 -13.00 -19.97 -11.12
C PHE A 46 -14.18 -20.78 -10.58
N MET A 47 -14.98 -21.41 -11.45
CA MET A 47 -16.09 -22.28 -11.06
C MET A 47 -15.63 -23.70 -10.68
N ALA A 48 -14.48 -24.16 -11.18
CA ALA A 48 -13.92 -25.47 -10.91
C ALA A 48 -12.44 -25.36 -10.49
N PRO A 49 -12.15 -24.78 -9.30
CA PRO A 49 -10.78 -24.62 -8.82
C PRO A 49 -10.14 -25.98 -8.49
N ASP A 50 -8.91 -26.20 -8.94
CA ASP A 50 -8.13 -27.39 -8.63
C ASP A 50 -7.17 -27.13 -7.45
N PHE A 51 -7.53 -27.60 -6.26
CA PHE A 51 -6.72 -27.48 -5.04
C PHE A 51 -5.62 -28.54 -4.91
N PHE A 52 -5.61 -29.57 -5.76
CA PHE A 52 -4.73 -30.73 -5.64
C PHE A 52 -3.65 -30.78 -6.72
N ALA A 53 -3.79 -30.01 -7.80
CA ALA A 53 -2.80 -29.97 -8.88
C ALA A 53 -1.41 -29.46 -8.46
N THR A 54 -1.31 -28.62 -7.42
CA THR A 54 -0.03 -28.03 -7.00
C THR A 54 0.46 -28.71 -5.73
N GLU A 55 1.34 -29.70 -5.84
CA GLU A 55 2.00 -30.36 -4.68
C GLU A 55 2.76 -29.35 -3.78
N GLN A 56 3.01 -28.15 -4.28
CA GLN A 56 3.74 -27.06 -3.59
C GLN A 56 2.83 -26.02 -2.92
N LEU A 57 1.49 -26.17 -2.96
CA LEU A 57 0.55 -25.18 -2.40
C LEU A 57 0.81 -24.88 -0.92
N GLY A 58 1.06 -25.94 -0.14
CA GLY A 58 1.36 -25.84 1.29
C GLY A 58 2.69 -25.13 1.56
N GLN A 59 3.70 -25.37 0.72
CA GLN A 59 5.01 -24.72 0.83
C GLN A 59 4.90 -23.22 0.50
N ALA A 60 4.18 -22.87 -0.57
CA ALA A 60 3.95 -21.49 -0.95
C ALA A 60 3.18 -20.71 0.13
N LEU A 61 2.17 -21.34 0.74
CA LEU A 61 1.43 -20.78 1.88
C LEU A 61 2.34 -20.57 3.10
N ALA A 62 3.14 -21.57 3.44
CA ALA A 62 4.07 -21.51 4.56
C ALA A 62 5.16 -20.45 4.37
N ASN A 63 5.71 -20.32 3.15
CA ASN A 63 6.66 -19.25 2.80
C ASN A 63 6.01 -17.86 2.89
N THR A 64 4.78 -17.71 2.41
CA THR A 64 4.03 -16.45 2.49
C THR A 64 3.82 -16.03 3.95
N LEU A 65 3.41 -16.97 4.79
CA LEU A 65 3.29 -16.76 6.24
C LEU A 65 4.64 -16.42 6.87
N ALA A 66 5.68 -17.20 6.56
CA ALA A 66 6.99 -17.03 7.18
C ALA A 66 7.61 -15.67 6.87
N PHE A 67 7.53 -15.21 5.61
CA PHE A 67 8.05 -13.91 5.19
C PHE A 67 7.28 -12.78 5.88
N ALA A 68 5.95 -12.87 5.92
CA ALA A 68 5.11 -11.86 6.56
C ALA A 68 5.37 -11.76 8.08
N TRP A 69 5.47 -12.90 8.78
CA TRP A 69 5.73 -12.95 10.21
C TRP A 69 7.12 -12.41 10.56
N GLN A 70 8.17 -12.93 9.91
CA GLN A 70 9.55 -12.51 10.16
C GLN A 70 9.76 -11.04 9.76
N GLY A 71 9.26 -10.64 8.58
CA GLY A 71 9.36 -9.26 8.10
C GLY A 71 8.66 -8.26 9.01
N THR A 72 7.44 -8.58 9.48
CA THR A 72 6.69 -7.72 10.41
C THR A 72 7.35 -7.65 11.79
N ALA A 73 7.86 -8.77 12.32
CA ALA A 73 8.54 -8.78 13.61
C ALA A 73 9.83 -7.94 13.58
N LEU A 74 10.65 -8.13 12.54
CA LEU A 74 11.87 -7.36 12.34
C LEU A 74 11.58 -5.86 12.14
N ALA A 75 10.57 -5.54 11.35
CA ALA A 75 10.09 -4.17 11.16
C ALA A 75 9.60 -3.54 12.47
N ALA A 76 8.82 -4.27 13.26
CA ALA A 76 8.29 -3.78 14.53
C ALA A 76 9.42 -3.54 15.54
N LEU A 77 10.44 -4.40 15.57
CA LEU A 77 11.63 -4.24 16.41
C LEU A 77 12.41 -2.97 16.03
N PHE A 78 12.85 -2.85 14.78
CA PHE A 78 13.62 -1.68 14.34
C PHE A 78 12.79 -0.39 14.35
N GLY A 79 11.52 -0.48 13.98
CA GLY A 79 10.57 0.62 14.07
C GLY A 79 10.36 1.11 15.49
N PHE A 80 10.25 0.21 16.47
CA PHE A 80 10.17 0.56 17.89
C PHE A 80 11.43 1.26 18.38
N VAL A 81 12.62 0.75 18.01
CA VAL A 81 13.90 1.40 18.35
C VAL A 81 13.96 2.82 17.78
N MET A 82 13.60 3.00 16.50
CA MET A 82 13.54 4.33 15.89
C MET A 82 12.45 5.23 16.53
N ALA A 83 11.33 4.67 16.97
CA ALA A 83 10.24 5.41 17.61
C ALA A 83 10.66 6.04 18.95
N ILE A 84 11.59 5.41 19.70
CA ILE A 84 12.15 6.01 20.92
C ILE A 84 12.88 7.33 20.60
N GLY A 85 13.56 7.39 19.45
CA GLY A 85 14.26 8.57 18.94
C GLY A 85 13.42 9.49 18.06
N TRP A 86 12.09 9.34 18.04
CA TRP A 86 11.21 10.04 17.09
C TRP A 86 11.26 11.57 17.20
N SER A 87 11.66 12.12 18.35
CA SER A 87 11.87 13.55 18.52
C SER A 87 12.89 14.15 17.54
N SER A 88 13.88 13.36 17.10
CA SER A 88 14.92 13.79 16.16
C SER A 88 14.40 13.94 14.73
N ARG A 89 14.66 15.11 14.11
CA ARG A 89 14.35 15.34 12.70
C ARG A 89 15.08 14.38 11.77
N ALA A 90 16.28 13.93 12.15
CA ALA A 90 17.05 12.97 11.37
C ALA A 90 16.36 11.60 11.32
N VAL A 91 15.84 11.13 12.47
CA VAL A 91 15.10 9.86 12.55
C VAL A 91 13.80 9.94 11.73
N ARG A 92 13.05 11.04 11.82
CA ARG A 92 11.85 11.24 11.00
C ARG A 92 12.16 11.26 9.52
N GLY A 93 13.24 11.96 9.13
CA GLY A 93 13.70 12.02 7.74
C GLY A 93 14.10 10.64 7.21
N PHE A 94 14.92 9.91 7.96
CA PHE A 94 15.34 8.56 7.60
C PHE A 94 14.15 7.59 7.47
N ALA A 95 13.26 7.57 8.47
CA ALA A 95 12.05 6.76 8.45
C ALA A 95 11.13 7.11 7.28
N ALA A 96 11.02 8.39 6.92
CA ALA A 96 10.26 8.83 5.76
C ALA A 96 10.89 8.35 4.44
N SER A 97 12.22 8.38 4.31
CA SER A 97 12.93 7.93 3.11
C SER A 97 12.79 6.43 2.88
N ILE A 98 13.06 5.58 3.88
CA ILE A 98 12.99 4.12 3.71
C ILE A 98 11.55 3.64 3.42
N ARG A 99 10.55 4.35 3.96
CA ARG A 99 9.12 4.09 3.75
C ARG A 99 8.62 4.53 2.38
N ALA A 100 9.24 5.54 1.78
CA ALA A 100 8.80 6.09 0.50
C ALA A 100 9.08 5.14 -0.67
N VAL A 101 10.05 4.25 -0.51
CA VAL A 101 10.33 3.14 -1.43
C VAL A 101 9.40 1.97 -1.12
N HIS A 102 8.75 1.41 -2.14
CA HIS A 102 7.90 0.24 -2.02
C HIS A 102 8.73 -1.03 -1.73
N GLU A 103 8.20 -1.95 -0.93
CA GLU A 103 8.84 -3.25 -0.60
C GLU A 103 9.30 -4.07 -1.81
N LEU A 104 8.63 -4.01 -2.97
CA LEU A 104 9.09 -4.74 -4.16
C LEU A 104 10.44 -4.23 -4.68
N PHE A 105 10.67 -2.92 -4.67
CA PHE A 105 11.96 -2.37 -5.10
C PHE A 105 13.08 -2.74 -4.13
N TRP A 106 12.78 -2.81 -2.83
CA TRP A 106 13.70 -3.40 -1.86
C TRP A 106 13.99 -4.87 -2.18
N GLY A 107 12.96 -5.64 -2.53
CA GLY A 107 13.12 -7.01 -3.03
C GLY A 107 14.06 -7.11 -4.22
N LEU A 108 13.83 -6.32 -5.28
CA LEU A 108 14.66 -6.30 -6.48
C LEU A 108 16.13 -5.95 -6.20
N LEU A 109 16.40 -4.98 -5.33
CA LEU A 109 17.78 -4.63 -4.94
C LEU A 109 18.43 -5.74 -4.10
N LEU A 110 17.69 -6.31 -3.15
CA LEU A 110 18.21 -7.32 -2.23
C LEU A 110 18.44 -8.67 -2.92
N LEU A 111 17.68 -9.00 -3.97
CA LEU A 111 17.91 -10.18 -4.81
C LEU A 111 19.33 -10.21 -5.37
N GLN A 112 19.93 -9.06 -5.67
CA GLN A 112 21.28 -8.98 -6.24
C GLN A 112 22.38 -9.28 -5.23
N VAL A 113 22.11 -9.04 -3.94
CA VAL A 113 23.08 -9.24 -2.87
C VAL A 113 22.88 -10.58 -2.17
N ALA A 114 21.63 -10.92 -1.87
CA ALA A 114 21.26 -12.10 -1.08
C ALA A 114 20.62 -13.22 -1.91
N GLY A 115 20.43 -13.04 -3.22
CA GLY A 115 19.82 -14.02 -4.12
C GLY A 115 18.33 -14.25 -3.84
N LEU A 116 17.77 -15.27 -4.50
CA LEU A 116 16.42 -15.81 -4.25
C LEU A 116 16.39 -16.55 -2.90
N SER A 117 16.48 -15.82 -1.80
CA SER A 117 16.52 -16.35 -0.43
C SER A 117 15.40 -15.81 0.44
N THR A 118 15.09 -16.53 1.52
CA THR A 118 14.15 -16.07 2.55
C THR A 118 14.54 -14.70 3.11
N LEU A 119 15.83 -14.47 3.31
CA LEU A 119 16.32 -13.21 3.86
C LEU A 119 15.96 -12.02 2.96
N THR A 120 16.05 -12.17 1.64
CA THR A 120 15.61 -11.15 0.68
C THR A 120 14.15 -10.80 0.89
N GLY A 121 13.27 -11.81 1.01
CA GLY A 121 11.85 -11.60 1.24
C GLY A 121 11.53 -10.91 2.56
N VAL A 122 12.19 -11.35 3.63
CA VAL A 122 12.03 -10.79 4.97
C VAL A 122 12.50 -9.33 5.03
N LEU A 123 13.68 -9.02 4.48
CA LEU A 123 14.23 -7.66 4.47
C LEU A 123 13.46 -6.71 3.56
N ALA A 124 12.97 -7.19 2.42
CA ALA A 124 12.14 -6.40 1.51
C ALA A 124 10.89 -5.84 2.20
N ILE A 125 10.25 -6.64 3.07
CA ILE A 125 9.14 -6.21 3.91
C ILE A 125 9.65 -5.38 5.09
N ALA A 126 10.71 -5.84 5.77
CA ALA A 126 11.15 -5.28 7.04
C ALA A 126 11.61 -3.81 6.94
N ILE A 127 12.38 -3.48 5.90
CA ILE A 127 12.99 -2.15 5.74
C ILE A 127 11.94 -1.02 5.62
N PRO A 128 11.01 -1.04 4.64
CA PRO A 128 10.01 0.01 4.54
C PRO A 128 9.01 -0.01 5.70
N TYR A 129 8.68 -1.20 6.23
CA TYR A 129 7.75 -1.31 7.37
C TYR A 129 8.38 -0.79 8.67
N ALA A 130 9.70 -0.88 8.85
CA ALA A 130 10.37 -0.28 10.01
C ALA A 130 10.16 1.24 10.05
N GLY A 131 10.28 1.94 8.91
CA GLY A 131 10.00 3.37 8.82
C GLY A 131 8.53 3.72 9.12
N ILE A 132 7.62 2.86 8.69
CA ILE A 132 6.20 2.96 9.00
C ILE A 132 5.91 2.79 10.49
N PHE A 133 6.49 1.77 11.13
CA PHE A 133 6.35 1.53 12.56
C PHE A 133 6.98 2.66 13.37
N ALA A 134 8.17 3.14 12.98
CA ALA A 134 8.81 4.29 13.63
C ALA A 134 7.91 5.52 13.67
N LYS A 135 7.27 5.83 12.53
CA LYS A 135 6.31 6.94 12.45
C LYS A 135 5.12 6.74 13.38
N VAL A 136 4.41 5.62 13.25
CA VAL A 136 3.15 5.44 13.96
C VAL A 136 3.36 5.20 15.46
N PHE A 137 4.36 4.42 15.85
CA PHE A 137 4.71 4.24 17.25
C PHE A 137 5.25 5.53 17.87
N GLY A 138 6.05 6.31 17.12
CA GLY A 138 6.51 7.62 17.56
C GLY A 138 5.37 8.61 17.77
N GLU A 139 4.42 8.68 16.84
CA GLU A 139 3.21 9.52 16.96
C GLU A 139 2.36 9.11 18.17
N PHE A 140 2.15 7.81 18.41
CA PHE A 140 1.45 7.34 19.62
C PHE A 140 2.18 7.69 20.91
N LEU A 141 3.52 7.64 20.93
CA LEU A 141 4.30 8.06 22.08
C LEU A 141 4.21 9.57 22.32
N GLU A 142 4.18 10.39 21.27
CA GLU A 142 4.03 11.85 21.37
C GLU A 142 2.62 12.26 21.84
N GLU A 143 1.59 11.54 21.43
CA GLU A 143 0.18 11.82 21.79
C GLU A 143 -0.22 11.27 23.17
N SER A 144 0.62 10.44 23.80
CA SER A 144 0.28 9.85 25.10
C SER A 144 0.29 10.88 26.23
N ASP A 145 -0.64 10.72 27.18
CA ASP A 145 -0.78 11.63 28.32
C ASP A 145 0.52 11.71 29.13
N PRO A 146 1.11 12.90 29.32
CA PRO A 146 2.34 13.05 30.09
C PRO A 146 2.11 12.93 31.61
N ALA A 147 0.87 12.97 32.12
CA ALA A 147 0.59 13.00 33.56
C ALA A 147 1.19 11.82 34.35
N PRO A 148 1.08 10.55 33.91
CA PRO A 148 1.73 9.42 34.60
C PRO A 148 3.25 9.53 34.66
N SER A 149 3.87 10.17 33.66
CA SER A 149 5.32 10.39 33.63
C SER A 149 5.77 11.49 34.58
N HIS A 150 4.94 12.53 34.78
CA HIS A 150 5.19 13.64 35.71
C HIS A 150 4.93 13.27 37.18
N ALA A 151 4.07 12.27 37.44
CA ALA A 151 3.82 11.77 38.79
C ALA A 151 5.00 10.97 39.39
N LEU A 152 5.95 10.53 38.55
CA LEU A 152 7.13 9.79 39.00
C LEU A 152 8.19 10.73 39.62
N PRO A 153 8.91 10.28 40.67
CA PRO A 153 10.00 11.05 41.26
C PRO A 153 11.02 11.50 40.20
N ALA A 154 11.61 12.69 40.40
CA ALA A 154 12.61 13.24 39.49
C ALA A 154 13.86 12.34 39.35
N SER A 155 14.18 11.53 40.37
CA SER A 155 15.26 10.54 40.38
C SER A 155 15.00 9.30 39.51
N THR A 156 13.78 9.13 38.99
CA THR A 156 13.45 7.98 38.14
C THR A 156 14.21 8.06 36.82
N SER A 157 14.92 7.00 36.46
CA SER A 157 15.67 6.91 35.20
C SER A 157 14.73 7.07 33.99
N ALA A 158 15.26 7.61 32.89
CA ALA A 158 14.50 7.78 31.65
C ALA A 158 13.98 6.43 31.11
N VAL A 159 14.76 5.36 31.30
CA VAL A 159 14.40 3.99 30.89
C VAL A 159 13.22 3.48 31.72
N SER A 160 13.29 3.58 33.06
CA SER A 160 12.18 3.16 33.93
C SER A 160 10.92 3.99 33.67
N ARG A 161 11.04 5.31 33.51
CA ARG A 161 9.92 6.18 33.15
C ARG A 161 9.27 5.76 31.83
N PHE A 162 10.08 5.41 30.82
CA PHE A 162 9.55 4.95 29.54
C PHE A 162 8.80 3.62 29.66
N PHE A 163 9.42 2.58 30.23
CA PHE A 163 8.83 1.24 30.30
C PHE A 163 7.64 1.12 31.24
N PHE A 164 7.61 1.88 32.34
CA PHE A 164 6.57 1.75 33.37
C PHE A 164 5.50 2.85 33.33
N ALA A 165 5.77 4.04 32.79
CA ALA A 165 4.77 5.10 32.69
C ALA A 165 4.25 5.36 31.27
N ARG A 166 5.12 5.34 30.24
CA ARG A 166 4.71 5.68 28.87
C ARG A 166 4.26 4.48 28.05
N LEU A 167 5.06 3.41 28.03
CA LEU A 167 4.80 2.23 27.20
C LEU A 167 3.46 1.55 27.50
N PRO A 168 3.02 1.38 28.78
CA PRO A 168 1.75 0.74 29.08
C PRO A 168 0.53 1.48 28.51
N LEU A 169 0.60 2.83 28.43
CA LEU A 169 -0.48 3.66 27.89
C LEU A 169 -0.71 3.42 26.40
N VAL A 170 0.36 3.16 25.65
CA VAL A 170 0.31 3.00 24.18
C VAL A 170 0.35 1.54 23.72
N TRP A 171 0.55 0.59 24.64
CA TRP A 171 0.71 -0.84 24.32
C TRP A 171 -0.45 -1.43 23.52
N GLN A 172 -1.69 -1.04 23.85
CA GLN A 172 -2.87 -1.51 23.12
C GLN A 172 -2.88 -0.98 21.68
N ALA A 173 -2.50 0.29 21.47
CA ALA A 173 -2.37 0.88 20.14
C ALA A 173 -1.25 0.19 19.33
N PHE A 174 -0.13 -0.16 19.98
CA PHE A 174 0.97 -0.87 19.34
C PHE A 174 0.54 -2.26 18.86
N LYS A 175 -0.15 -3.03 19.72
CA LYS A 175 -0.68 -4.35 19.35
C LYS A 175 -1.68 -4.26 18.21
N ALA A 176 -2.64 -3.34 18.29
CA ALA A 176 -3.65 -3.16 17.25
C ALA A 176 -3.01 -2.81 15.90
N TYR A 177 -2.04 -1.90 15.91
CA TYR A 177 -1.33 -1.51 14.70
C TYR A 177 -0.41 -2.60 14.16
N GLY A 178 0.25 -3.35 15.03
CA GLY A 178 1.06 -4.52 14.68
C GLY A 178 0.24 -5.61 13.98
N SER A 179 -0.94 -5.94 14.51
CA SER A 179 -1.86 -6.90 13.88
C SER A 179 -2.36 -6.43 12.51
N TYR A 180 -2.72 -5.15 12.37
CA TYR A 180 -3.08 -4.57 11.07
C TYR A 180 -1.90 -4.65 10.08
N ARG A 181 -0.68 -4.37 10.54
CA ARG A 181 0.51 -4.42 9.69
C ARG A 181 0.88 -5.82 9.27
N LEU A 182 0.66 -6.82 10.12
CA LEU A 182 0.83 -8.21 9.75
C LEU A 182 -0.12 -8.61 8.61
N GLU A 183 -1.38 -8.17 8.64
CA GLU A 183 -2.32 -8.39 7.52
C GLU A 183 -1.78 -7.79 6.22
N CYS A 184 -1.27 -6.56 6.28
CA CYS A 184 -0.62 -5.93 5.12
C CYS A 184 0.65 -6.68 4.68
N ALA A 185 1.44 -7.21 5.61
CA ALA A 185 2.64 -7.98 5.29
C ALA A 185 2.33 -9.31 4.61
N LEU A 186 1.22 -9.98 4.97
CA LEU A 186 0.74 -11.17 4.26
C LEU A 186 0.41 -10.85 2.79
N ARG A 187 -0.21 -9.68 2.56
CA ARG A 187 -0.48 -9.16 1.22
C ARG A 187 0.81 -8.87 0.46
N ALA A 188 1.72 -8.13 1.08
CA ALA A 188 3.01 -7.76 0.51
C ALA A 188 3.87 -8.98 0.16
N SER A 189 3.87 -10.00 1.02
CA SER A 189 4.59 -11.26 0.78
C SER A 189 4.07 -12.01 -0.45
N ALA A 190 2.74 -12.02 -0.67
CA ALA A 190 2.17 -12.57 -1.89
C ALA A 190 2.62 -11.75 -3.12
N ILE A 191 2.57 -10.41 -3.06
CA ILE A 191 3.01 -9.55 -4.17
C ILE A 191 4.49 -9.77 -4.49
N LEU A 192 5.33 -10.03 -3.48
CA LEU A 192 6.75 -10.32 -3.65
C LEU A 192 7.04 -11.61 -4.46
N GLY A 193 6.03 -12.46 -4.64
CA GLY A 193 6.13 -13.61 -5.54
C GLY A 193 6.33 -13.22 -7.00
N PHE A 194 5.85 -12.04 -7.43
CA PHE A 194 5.98 -11.58 -8.82
C PHE A 194 7.39 -11.18 -9.24
N ILE A 195 8.29 -11.00 -8.27
CA ILE A 195 9.72 -10.80 -8.55
C ILE A 195 10.53 -12.11 -8.44
N GLY A 196 9.84 -13.25 -8.38
CA GLY A 196 10.44 -14.59 -8.39
C GLY A 196 10.62 -15.24 -7.02
N LEU A 197 10.20 -14.62 -5.91
CA LEU A 197 10.29 -15.28 -4.60
C LEU A 197 9.25 -16.39 -4.43
N PRO A 198 9.55 -17.48 -3.71
CA PRO A 198 8.71 -18.69 -3.66
C PRO A 198 7.49 -18.53 -2.72
N THR A 199 6.66 -17.52 -2.94
CA THR A 199 5.43 -17.26 -2.18
C THR A 199 4.20 -17.61 -3.02
N LEU A 200 3.00 -17.51 -2.43
CA LEU A 200 1.74 -17.78 -3.14
C LEU A 200 1.60 -16.98 -4.44
N GLY A 201 2.12 -15.75 -4.48
CA GLY A 201 1.99 -14.92 -5.68
C GLY A 201 2.82 -15.40 -6.86
N PHE A 202 3.96 -16.07 -6.65
CA PHE A 202 4.77 -16.61 -7.75
C PHE A 202 4.01 -17.72 -8.48
N HIS A 203 3.44 -18.65 -7.74
CA HIS A 203 2.64 -19.72 -8.33
C HIS A 203 1.35 -19.19 -8.96
N LEU A 204 0.74 -18.18 -8.36
CA LEU A 204 -0.47 -17.55 -8.91
C LEU A 204 -0.15 -16.84 -10.22
N GLU A 205 0.91 -16.04 -10.25
CA GLU A 205 1.38 -15.41 -11.49
C GLU A 205 1.62 -16.44 -12.58
N THR A 206 2.39 -17.50 -12.28
CA THR A 206 2.72 -18.57 -13.25
C THR A 206 1.46 -19.23 -13.80
N ALA A 207 0.53 -19.66 -12.93
CA ALA A 207 -0.70 -20.33 -13.36
C ALA A 207 -1.55 -19.46 -14.31
N PHE A 208 -1.67 -18.17 -14.01
CA PHE A 208 -2.42 -17.23 -14.86
C PHE A 208 -1.67 -16.87 -16.14
N ARG A 209 -0.33 -16.74 -16.13
CA ARG A 209 0.48 -16.54 -17.35
C ARG A 209 0.38 -17.74 -18.29
N GLU A 210 0.31 -18.95 -17.75
CA GLU A 210 0.14 -20.20 -18.51
C GLU A 210 -1.31 -20.46 -18.96
N GLY A 211 -2.28 -19.65 -18.50
CA GLY A 211 -3.69 -19.81 -18.83
C GLY A 211 -4.40 -20.98 -18.12
N VAL A 212 -3.81 -21.47 -17.04
CA VAL A 212 -4.30 -22.54 -16.16
C VAL A 212 -5.12 -21.92 -15.03
N TYR A 213 -6.30 -21.40 -15.39
CA TYR A 213 -7.11 -20.55 -14.51
C TYR A 213 -7.80 -21.29 -13.35
N ASP A 214 -7.98 -22.59 -13.45
CA ASP A 214 -8.44 -23.49 -12.38
C ASP A 214 -7.45 -23.53 -11.21
N GLN A 215 -6.16 -23.72 -11.50
CA GLN A 215 -5.11 -23.67 -10.47
C GLN A 215 -4.92 -22.24 -9.93
N GLY A 216 -4.94 -21.25 -10.83
CA GLY A 216 -4.88 -19.84 -10.44
C GLY A 216 -6.03 -19.43 -9.50
N ALA A 217 -7.24 -19.90 -9.77
CA ALA A 217 -8.39 -19.67 -8.90
C ALA A 217 -8.24 -20.34 -7.53
N ALA A 218 -7.74 -21.58 -7.47
CA ALA A 218 -7.47 -22.27 -6.21
C ALA A 218 -6.46 -21.51 -5.34
N LEU A 219 -5.36 -21.03 -5.93
CA LEU A 219 -4.36 -20.19 -5.26
C LEU A 219 -4.95 -18.87 -4.76
N LEU A 220 -5.79 -18.20 -5.57
CA LEU A 220 -6.45 -16.97 -5.18
C LEU A 220 -7.46 -17.19 -4.04
N TYR A 221 -8.24 -18.27 -4.09
CA TYR A 221 -9.18 -18.64 -3.03
C TYR A 221 -8.45 -19.02 -1.74
N LEU A 222 -7.32 -19.71 -1.82
CA LEU A 222 -6.47 -19.98 -0.67
C LEU A 222 -5.93 -18.68 -0.07
N PHE A 223 -5.49 -17.74 -0.90
CA PHE A 223 -5.05 -16.42 -0.45
C PHE A 223 -6.17 -15.64 0.25
N PHE A 224 -7.40 -15.67 -0.28
CA PHE A 224 -8.56 -15.07 0.39
C PHE A 224 -8.92 -15.79 1.69
N ALA A 225 -8.87 -17.12 1.72
CA ALA A 225 -9.10 -17.90 2.93
C ALA A 225 -8.08 -17.54 4.01
N LEU A 226 -6.79 -17.40 3.65
CA LEU A 226 -5.73 -16.96 4.55
C LEU A 226 -6.03 -15.59 5.18
N ILE A 227 -6.41 -14.60 4.37
CA ILE A 227 -6.69 -13.24 4.88
C ILE A 227 -7.98 -13.22 5.71
N PHE A 228 -9.07 -13.82 5.24
CA PHE A 228 -10.35 -13.80 5.96
C PHE A 228 -10.32 -14.59 7.26
N THR A 229 -9.52 -15.65 7.31
CA THR A 229 -9.37 -16.46 8.52
C THR A 229 -8.42 -15.85 9.54
N LEU A 230 -7.63 -14.84 9.17
CA LEU A 230 -6.62 -14.21 10.03
C LEU A 230 -7.15 -13.88 11.42
N ARG A 231 -8.35 -13.31 11.51
CA ARG A 231 -9.00 -12.95 12.78
C ARG A 231 -9.24 -14.12 13.74
N TRP A 232 -9.33 -15.35 13.24
CA TRP A 232 -9.64 -16.54 14.05
C TRP A 232 -8.39 -17.17 14.66
N TRP A 233 -7.25 -17.11 13.96
CA TRP A 233 -5.99 -17.70 14.42
C TRP A 233 -4.98 -16.67 14.93
N LEU A 234 -5.10 -15.39 14.58
CA LEU A 234 -4.21 -14.33 15.08
C LEU A 234 -4.50 -14.00 16.55
N ARG A 235 -3.96 -14.82 17.45
CA ARG A 235 -4.04 -14.62 18.91
C ARG A 235 -2.71 -14.07 19.43
N PRO A 236 -2.71 -12.98 20.22
CA PRO A 236 -1.47 -12.38 20.73
C PRO A 236 -0.56 -13.36 21.49
N ALA A 237 -1.16 -14.31 22.23
CA ALA A 237 -0.42 -15.33 22.97
C ALA A 237 0.32 -16.34 22.08
N LEU A 238 -0.13 -16.52 20.83
CA LEU A 238 0.47 -17.47 19.88
C LEU A 238 1.54 -16.82 19.00
N ILE A 239 1.74 -15.49 19.08
CA ILE A 239 2.73 -14.77 18.26
C ILE A 239 4.14 -15.37 18.41
N PRO A 240 4.67 -15.65 19.62
CA PRO A 240 6.00 -16.24 19.74
C PRO A 240 6.11 -17.61 19.06
N LEU A 241 5.06 -18.43 19.15
CA LEU A 241 5.01 -19.73 18.49
C LEU A 241 5.02 -19.59 16.96
N TYR A 242 4.24 -18.66 16.40
CA TYR A 242 4.23 -18.40 14.96
C TYR A 242 5.57 -17.88 14.46
N LEU A 243 6.26 -17.05 15.24
CA LEU A 243 7.59 -16.54 14.88
C LEU A 243 8.64 -17.65 14.90
N ILE A 244 8.63 -18.50 15.92
CA ILE A 244 9.53 -19.66 15.98
C ILE A 244 9.26 -20.59 14.80
N ALA A 245 7.98 -20.93 14.55
CA ALA A 245 7.61 -21.77 13.40
C ALA A 245 8.04 -21.15 12.06
N ALA A 246 7.88 -19.84 11.90
CA ALA A 246 8.30 -19.12 10.70
C ALA A 246 9.82 -19.19 10.47
N VAL A 247 10.63 -18.99 11.52
CA VAL A 247 12.09 -19.06 11.45
C VAL A 247 12.58 -20.49 11.24
N VAL A 248 11.93 -21.48 11.87
CA VAL A 248 12.27 -22.90 11.68
C VAL A 248 11.93 -23.35 10.25
N TRP A 249 10.79 -22.94 9.73
CA TRP A 249 10.35 -23.28 8.37
C TRP A 249 11.21 -22.64 7.28
N ALA A 250 11.39 -21.31 7.38
CA ALA A 250 12.15 -20.53 6.42
C ALA A 250 13.22 -19.74 7.18
N PRO A 251 14.38 -20.35 7.49
CA PRO A 251 15.43 -19.66 8.21
C PRO A 251 16.01 -18.52 7.35
N PRO A 252 16.14 -17.30 7.89
CA PRO A 252 16.64 -16.15 7.15
C PRO A 252 18.17 -16.20 7.05
N VAL A 253 18.69 -17.21 6.35
CA VAL A 253 20.12 -17.40 6.15
C VAL A 253 20.60 -16.49 5.03
N PHE A 254 21.64 -15.70 5.31
CA PHE A 254 22.35 -14.96 4.26
C PHE A 254 23.27 -15.92 3.52
N THR A 255 22.93 -16.21 2.27
CA THR A 255 23.74 -17.04 1.37
C THR A 255 24.74 -16.23 0.54
N GLY A 256 24.65 -14.89 0.58
CA GLY A 256 25.55 -13.99 -0.12
C GLY A 256 26.89 -13.79 0.59
N ASN A 257 27.80 -13.04 -0.04
CA ASN A 257 29.06 -12.62 0.57
C ASN A 257 28.95 -11.16 1.04
N LEU A 258 29.52 -10.84 2.20
CA LEU A 258 29.57 -9.47 2.70
C LEU A 258 30.35 -8.56 1.75
N SER A 259 31.34 -9.11 1.03
CA SER A 259 32.06 -8.38 -0.02
C SER A 259 31.15 -7.96 -1.18
N THR A 260 30.15 -8.77 -1.53
CA THR A 260 29.15 -8.44 -2.55
C THR A 260 28.29 -7.27 -2.08
N LEU A 261 27.87 -7.25 -0.81
CA LEU A 261 27.12 -6.11 -0.25
C LEU A 261 27.97 -4.84 -0.28
N VAL A 262 29.23 -4.92 0.16
CA VAL A 262 30.14 -3.76 0.15
C VAL A 262 30.33 -3.24 -1.27
N ARG A 263 30.62 -4.12 -2.24
CA ARG A 263 30.76 -3.75 -3.66
C ARG A 263 29.46 -3.14 -4.21
N PHE A 264 28.32 -3.71 -3.89
CA PHE A 264 27.03 -3.23 -4.35
C PHE A 264 26.81 -1.78 -3.92
N VAL A 265 27.01 -1.50 -2.63
CA VAL A 265 26.82 -0.16 -2.05
C VAL A 265 27.89 0.84 -2.51
N THR A 266 29.16 0.44 -2.58
CA THR A 266 30.28 1.37 -2.84
C THR A 266 30.61 1.55 -4.31
N VAL A 267 30.30 0.58 -5.16
CA VAL A 267 30.65 0.60 -6.59
C VAL A 267 29.41 0.58 -7.46
N ASP A 268 28.53 -0.40 -7.30
CA ASP A 268 27.45 -0.65 -8.27
C ASP A 268 26.36 0.45 -8.24
N LEU A 269 26.08 1.02 -7.07
CA LEU A 269 25.17 2.17 -6.90
C LEU A 269 25.75 3.51 -7.39
N VAL A 270 27.08 3.62 -7.53
CA VAL A 270 27.73 4.88 -7.92
C VAL A 270 27.49 5.15 -9.41
N PRO A 271 27.09 6.38 -9.81
CA PRO A 271 26.92 6.77 -11.21
C PRO A 271 28.10 6.35 -12.10
N ALA A 272 27.81 5.73 -13.25
CA ALA A 272 28.83 5.22 -14.15
C ALA A 272 29.94 6.26 -14.49
N PRO A 273 29.63 7.54 -14.81
CA PRO A 273 30.67 8.53 -15.08
C PRO A 273 31.65 8.72 -13.91
N LEU A 274 31.16 8.77 -12.67
CA LEU A 274 32.01 8.90 -11.48
C LEU A 274 32.87 7.66 -11.24
N ARG A 275 32.35 6.47 -11.56
CA ARG A 275 33.07 5.20 -11.45
C ARG A 275 34.26 5.13 -12.41
N HIS A 276 34.14 5.73 -13.59
CA HIS A 276 35.17 5.75 -14.62
C HIS A 276 36.10 6.97 -14.54
N GLY A 277 36.00 7.79 -13.48
CA GLY A 277 36.82 9.00 -13.31
C GLY A 277 36.41 10.18 -14.19
N GLY A 278 35.19 10.15 -14.74
CA GLY A 278 34.61 11.21 -15.56
C GLY A 278 34.38 12.50 -14.78
N GLY A 279 34.50 13.62 -15.50
CA GLY A 279 34.27 14.96 -14.93
C GLY A 279 32.79 15.30 -14.72
N LEU A 280 32.52 16.49 -14.18
CA LEU A 280 31.16 17.01 -13.96
C LEU A 280 30.34 17.09 -15.26
N LEU A 281 30.99 17.32 -16.40
CA LEU A 281 30.32 17.39 -17.70
C LEU A 281 29.75 16.03 -18.14
N GLU A 282 30.50 14.94 -17.99
CA GLU A 282 30.04 13.59 -18.33
C GLU A 282 28.93 13.13 -17.40
N LEU A 283 29.04 13.47 -16.10
CA LEU A 283 27.98 13.23 -15.13
C LEU A 283 26.69 13.96 -15.54
N TRP A 284 26.80 15.21 -15.97
CA TRP A 284 25.66 15.97 -16.45
C TRP A 284 25.06 15.40 -17.73
N GLN A 285 25.87 14.96 -18.69
CA GLN A 285 25.40 14.33 -19.92
C GLN A 285 24.68 13.01 -19.65
N TRP A 286 25.24 12.15 -18.79
CA TRP A 286 24.58 10.94 -18.31
C TRP A 286 23.24 11.29 -17.66
N PHE A 287 23.22 12.25 -16.74
CA PHE A 287 21.99 12.67 -16.07
C PHE A 287 20.97 13.25 -17.04
N ALA A 288 21.37 14.08 -17.99
CA ALA A 288 20.50 14.69 -18.99
C ALA A 288 19.87 13.64 -19.91
N MET A 289 20.65 12.64 -20.31
CA MET A 289 20.14 11.48 -21.07
C MET A 289 19.08 10.73 -20.25
N LEU A 290 19.36 10.43 -18.98
CA LEU A 290 18.38 9.77 -18.10
C LEU A 290 17.15 10.61 -17.83
N TRP A 291 17.33 11.92 -17.67
CA TRP A 291 16.26 12.89 -17.49
C TRP A 291 15.27 12.79 -18.64
N GLN A 292 15.76 12.84 -19.87
CA GLN A 292 14.92 12.82 -21.07
C GLN A 292 14.31 11.44 -21.35
N GLN A 293 15.07 10.36 -21.18
CA GLN A 293 14.66 9.03 -21.64
C GLN A 293 13.90 8.20 -20.60
N GLN A 294 14.14 8.41 -19.30
CA GLN A 294 13.62 7.52 -18.26
C GLN A 294 12.91 8.28 -17.14
N LEU A 295 13.58 9.29 -16.55
CA LEU A 295 13.07 10.04 -15.40
C LEU A 295 11.85 10.88 -15.74
N TRP A 296 11.91 11.75 -16.75
CA TRP A 296 10.80 12.61 -17.13
C TRP A 296 9.58 11.82 -17.62
N PRO A 297 9.73 10.86 -18.57
CA PRO A 297 8.60 10.02 -18.99
C PRO A 297 8.03 9.22 -17.82
N GLY A 298 8.88 8.59 -17.00
CA GLY A 298 8.45 7.83 -15.84
C GLY A 298 7.70 8.67 -14.82
N LEU A 299 8.23 9.84 -14.43
CA LEU A 299 7.60 10.77 -13.49
C LEU A 299 6.22 11.24 -14.00
N TRP A 300 6.18 11.60 -15.28
CA TRP A 300 4.95 12.05 -15.94
C TRP A 300 3.90 10.95 -15.95
N GLN A 301 4.24 9.77 -16.46
CA GLN A 301 3.31 8.65 -16.58
C GLN A 301 2.84 8.14 -15.20
N THR A 302 3.73 8.10 -14.21
CA THR A 302 3.37 7.75 -12.81
C THR A 302 2.34 8.75 -12.25
N SER A 303 2.55 10.05 -12.49
CA SER A 303 1.64 11.09 -12.04
C SER A 303 0.28 11.05 -12.76
N VAL A 304 0.29 10.82 -14.08
CA VAL A 304 -0.91 10.67 -14.90
C VAL A 304 -1.72 9.45 -14.42
N LEU A 305 -1.08 8.30 -14.31
CA LEU A 305 -1.70 7.07 -13.82
C LEU A 305 -2.31 7.27 -12.42
N GLY A 306 -1.55 7.86 -11.50
CA GLY A 306 -1.99 8.08 -10.12
C GLY A 306 -3.17 9.05 -10.00
N LEU A 307 -3.18 10.15 -10.76
CA LEU A 307 -4.28 11.12 -10.77
C LEU A 307 -5.55 10.56 -11.44
N ALA A 308 -5.40 9.81 -12.53
CA ALA A 308 -6.52 9.13 -13.19
C ALA A 308 -7.14 8.07 -12.26
N ALA A 309 -6.31 7.26 -11.59
CA ALA A 309 -6.74 6.29 -10.58
C ALA A 309 -7.42 6.98 -9.38
N LEU A 310 -6.94 8.14 -8.93
CA LEU A 310 -7.54 8.91 -7.84
C LEU A 310 -8.93 9.46 -8.22
N LEU A 311 -9.10 9.95 -9.45
CA LEU A 311 -10.41 10.37 -9.95
C LEU A 311 -11.39 9.21 -9.95
N LEU A 312 -10.99 8.07 -10.56
CA LEU A 312 -11.86 6.91 -10.65
C LEU A 312 -12.16 6.32 -9.26
N THR A 313 -11.20 6.35 -8.34
CA THR A 313 -11.41 6.05 -6.92
C THR A 313 -12.53 6.90 -6.32
N GLY A 314 -12.52 8.21 -6.56
CA GLY A 314 -13.55 9.13 -6.07
C GLY A 314 -14.94 8.83 -6.66
N ILE A 315 -15.01 8.56 -7.96
CA ILE A 315 -16.24 8.18 -8.65
C ILE A 315 -16.78 6.86 -8.10
N LEU A 316 -15.94 5.82 -8.04
CA LEU A 316 -16.31 4.52 -7.50
C LEU A 316 -16.72 4.61 -6.04
N ALA A 317 -16.04 5.42 -5.22
CA ALA A 317 -16.42 5.62 -3.83
C ALA A 317 -17.83 6.21 -3.71
N LEU A 318 -18.17 7.21 -4.53
CA LEU A 318 -19.50 7.81 -4.60
C LEU A 318 -20.58 6.81 -5.05
N VAL A 319 -20.26 5.96 -6.02
CA VAL A 319 -21.17 4.94 -6.54
C VAL A 319 -21.38 3.78 -5.55
N LEU A 320 -20.32 3.36 -4.86
CA LEU A 320 -20.34 2.14 -4.05
C LEU A 320 -20.69 2.38 -2.58
N PHE A 321 -20.43 3.57 -1.99
CA PHE A 321 -20.77 3.79 -0.57
C PHE A 321 -22.26 3.61 -0.24
N PRO A 322 -23.23 3.99 -1.10
CA PRO A 322 -24.66 3.81 -0.80
C PRO A 322 -25.04 2.35 -0.57
N LEU A 323 -24.32 1.42 -1.20
CA LEU A 323 -24.53 -0.02 -1.02
C LEU A 323 -24.25 -0.48 0.41
N THR A 324 -23.46 0.26 1.19
CA THR A 324 -23.18 -0.06 2.60
C THR A 324 -23.87 0.85 3.59
N SER A 325 -24.47 1.95 3.12
CA SER A 325 -25.11 2.94 3.97
C SER A 325 -26.51 2.49 4.41
N PRO A 326 -26.90 2.69 5.69
CA PRO A 326 -28.26 2.47 6.14
C PRO A 326 -29.28 3.44 5.52
N LEU A 327 -28.83 4.51 4.85
CA LEU A 327 -29.70 5.59 4.35
C LEU A 327 -30.36 5.29 3.00
N PHE A 328 -29.85 4.32 2.23
CA PHE A 328 -30.22 4.11 0.82
C PHE A 328 -30.66 2.68 0.47
N GLY A 329 -30.45 1.70 1.34
CA GLY A 329 -30.68 0.28 1.04
C GLY A 329 -31.39 -0.49 2.14
N ASN A 330 -31.71 -1.75 1.86
CA ASN A 330 -32.27 -2.68 2.84
C ASN A 330 -31.14 -3.54 3.48
N ARG A 331 -31.50 -4.43 4.42
CA ARG A 331 -30.51 -5.29 5.09
C ARG A 331 -29.74 -6.16 4.10
N VAL A 332 -30.41 -6.69 3.07
CA VAL A 332 -29.84 -7.61 2.08
C VAL A 332 -28.86 -6.89 1.15
N SER A 333 -29.25 -5.75 0.58
CA SER A 333 -28.38 -4.94 -0.27
C SER A 333 -27.15 -4.49 0.51
N ARG A 334 -27.31 -4.19 1.81
CA ARG A 334 -26.21 -3.82 2.70
C ARG A 334 -25.25 -4.96 2.98
N THR A 335 -25.76 -6.17 3.23
CA THR A 335 -24.89 -7.34 3.43
C THR A 335 -24.14 -7.72 2.15
N LEU A 336 -24.82 -7.67 0.99
CA LEU A 336 -24.18 -7.94 -0.30
C LEU A 336 -23.15 -6.86 -0.66
N GLY A 337 -23.50 -5.57 -0.49
CA GLY A 337 -22.59 -4.45 -0.69
C GLY A 337 -21.38 -4.53 0.23
N HIS A 338 -21.58 -4.91 1.49
CA HIS A 338 -20.49 -5.14 2.42
C HIS A 338 -19.57 -6.28 1.93
N GLY A 339 -20.14 -7.42 1.53
CA GLY A 339 -19.38 -8.54 0.97
C GLY A 339 -18.55 -8.15 -0.25
N LEU A 340 -19.16 -7.43 -1.21
CA LEU A 340 -18.47 -6.93 -2.41
C LEU A 340 -17.27 -6.03 -2.04
N LEU A 341 -17.48 -5.05 -1.17
CA LEU A 341 -16.39 -4.16 -0.74
C LEU A 341 -15.29 -4.90 0.01
N VAL A 342 -15.64 -5.95 0.76
CA VAL A 342 -14.67 -6.79 1.46
C VAL A 342 -13.79 -7.55 0.47
N VAL A 343 -14.36 -8.12 -0.60
CA VAL A 343 -13.57 -8.82 -1.63
C VAL A 343 -12.65 -7.86 -2.40
N LEU A 344 -13.18 -6.72 -2.84
CA LEU A 344 -12.40 -5.73 -3.60
C LEU A 344 -11.22 -5.17 -2.80
N ARG A 345 -11.40 -4.93 -1.49
CA ARG A 345 -10.32 -4.41 -0.63
C ARG A 345 -9.30 -5.48 -0.20
N THR A 346 -9.67 -6.77 -0.19
CA THR A 346 -8.70 -7.83 0.19
C THR A 346 -7.86 -8.26 -0.99
N THR A 347 -8.40 -8.15 -2.20
CA THR A 347 -7.64 -8.42 -3.42
C THR A 347 -6.50 -7.41 -3.55
N PRO A 348 -5.24 -7.86 -3.65
CA PRO A 348 -4.11 -6.95 -3.75
C PRO A 348 -4.11 -6.27 -5.11
N GLU A 349 -3.75 -4.99 -5.14
CA GLU A 349 -3.83 -4.20 -6.37
C GLU A 349 -2.93 -4.74 -7.49
N PHE A 350 -1.81 -5.36 -7.15
CA PHE A 350 -0.94 -6.01 -8.13
C PHE A 350 -1.65 -7.17 -8.86
N PHE A 351 -2.39 -8.02 -8.14
CA PHE A 351 -3.16 -9.10 -8.77
C PHE A 351 -4.31 -8.56 -9.61
N LEU A 352 -5.00 -7.52 -9.15
CA LEU A 352 -6.02 -6.86 -9.97
C LEU A 352 -5.41 -6.28 -11.25
N ALA A 353 -4.25 -5.63 -11.16
CA ALA A 353 -3.58 -5.05 -12.32
C ALA A 353 -3.16 -6.13 -13.30
N PHE A 354 -2.60 -7.23 -12.80
CA PHE A 354 -2.22 -8.39 -13.60
C PHE A 354 -3.44 -9.07 -14.27
N PHE A 355 -4.54 -9.24 -13.53
CA PHE A 355 -5.82 -9.74 -14.08
C PHE A 355 -6.32 -8.85 -15.22
N PHE A 356 -6.36 -7.53 -15.03
CA PHE A 356 -6.78 -6.60 -16.08
C PHE A 356 -5.78 -6.53 -17.23
N LEU A 357 -4.49 -6.73 -16.97
CA LEU A 357 -3.47 -6.78 -18.02
C LEU A 357 -3.70 -7.97 -18.94
N ILE A 358 -4.01 -9.15 -18.39
CA ILE A 358 -4.37 -10.31 -19.19
C ILE A 358 -5.62 -10.01 -20.02
N LEU A 359 -6.61 -9.31 -19.48
CA LEU A 359 -7.85 -9.02 -20.20
C LEU A 359 -7.71 -7.93 -21.28
N LEU A 360 -7.01 -6.84 -20.98
CA LEU A 360 -7.06 -5.59 -21.73
C LEU A 360 -5.76 -5.32 -22.52
N GLY A 361 -4.67 -5.99 -22.14
CA GLY A 361 -3.34 -5.81 -22.71
C GLY A 361 -2.48 -4.79 -21.94
N PRO A 362 -1.23 -4.58 -22.38
CA PRO A 362 -0.30 -3.65 -21.74
C PRO A 362 -0.68 -2.20 -22.06
N SER A 363 -1.27 -1.49 -21.10
CA SER A 363 -1.52 -0.04 -21.14
C SER A 363 -1.63 0.52 -19.72
N MET A 364 -1.95 1.81 -19.54
CA MET A 364 -2.18 2.37 -18.19
C MET A 364 -3.51 1.89 -17.58
N LEU A 365 -4.44 1.49 -18.43
CA LEU A 365 -5.82 1.20 -18.07
C LEU A 365 -5.97 0.06 -17.04
N PRO A 366 -5.25 -1.09 -17.15
CA PRO A 366 -5.21 -2.10 -16.08
C PRO A 366 -4.81 -1.53 -14.71
N GLY A 367 -3.81 -0.66 -14.68
CA GLY A 367 -3.35 -0.03 -13.44
C GLY A 367 -4.37 0.94 -12.86
N ILE A 368 -5.03 1.75 -13.70
CA ILE A 368 -6.10 2.66 -13.29
C ILE A 368 -7.23 1.86 -12.63
N PHE A 369 -7.71 0.80 -13.27
CA PHE A 369 -8.79 -0.02 -12.72
C PHE A 369 -8.40 -0.75 -11.45
N ALA A 370 -7.22 -1.35 -11.40
CA ALA A 370 -6.75 -2.07 -10.22
C ALA A 370 -6.69 -1.17 -8.98
N LEU A 371 -6.02 -0.02 -9.11
CA LEU A 371 -5.86 0.94 -8.02
C LEU A 371 -7.20 1.56 -7.62
N ALA A 372 -8.03 1.90 -8.61
CA ALA A 372 -9.33 2.53 -8.35
C ALA A 372 -10.35 1.58 -7.72
N LEU A 373 -10.38 0.30 -8.11
CA LEU A 373 -11.29 -0.68 -7.52
C LEU A 373 -10.90 -1.00 -6.07
N HIS A 374 -9.62 -1.29 -5.83
CA HIS A 374 -9.12 -1.57 -4.49
C HIS A 374 -9.28 -0.35 -3.57
N THR A 375 -8.77 0.81 -3.99
CA THR A 375 -8.82 2.02 -3.17
C THR A 375 -10.23 2.59 -3.06
N GLY A 376 -11.00 2.54 -4.15
CA GLY A 376 -12.40 2.97 -4.18
C GLY A 376 -13.25 2.16 -3.21
N ALA A 377 -13.02 0.86 -3.09
CA ALA A 377 -13.72 0.02 -2.11
C ALA A 377 -13.40 0.41 -0.66
N ILE A 378 -12.13 0.72 -0.36
CA ILE A 378 -11.72 1.22 0.96
C ILE A 378 -12.42 2.56 1.28
N VAL A 379 -12.36 3.52 0.35
CA VAL A 379 -12.96 4.85 0.56
C VAL A 379 -14.48 4.76 0.63
N ALA A 380 -15.12 3.91 -0.19
CA ALA A 380 -16.54 3.62 -0.13
C ALA A 380 -16.95 3.07 1.24
N HIS A 381 -16.19 2.12 1.78
CA HIS A 381 -16.46 1.53 3.08
C HIS A 381 -16.35 2.56 4.21
N LEU A 382 -15.30 3.38 4.21
CA LEU A 382 -15.10 4.43 5.22
C LEU A 382 -16.18 5.52 5.13
N THR A 383 -16.55 5.90 3.91
CA THR A 383 -17.62 6.89 3.66
C THR A 383 -18.99 6.34 4.05
N GLY A 384 -19.25 5.05 3.78
CA GLY A 384 -20.44 4.33 4.21
C GLY A 384 -20.59 4.32 5.73
N ARG A 385 -19.53 3.96 6.47
CA ARG A 385 -19.53 4.04 7.94
C ARG A 385 -19.74 5.46 8.45
N PHE A 386 -19.13 6.45 7.83
CA PHE A 386 -19.37 7.85 8.22
C PHE A 386 -20.84 8.25 8.02
N SER A 387 -21.48 7.77 6.94
CA SER A 387 -22.90 8.06 6.69
C SER A 387 -23.84 7.56 7.78
N GLU A 388 -23.46 6.51 8.53
CA GLU A 388 -24.23 5.98 9.67
C GLU A 388 -24.35 6.98 10.82
N THR A 389 -23.41 7.93 10.92
CA THR A 389 -23.41 8.96 11.95
C THR A 389 -24.29 10.16 11.61
N LEU A 390 -24.78 10.24 10.37
CA LEU A 390 -25.62 11.35 9.92
C LEU A 390 -27.05 11.18 10.44
N ARG A 391 -27.51 12.17 11.21
CA ARG A 391 -28.93 12.31 11.55
C ARG A 391 -29.63 13.14 10.49
N LEU A 392 -30.59 12.52 9.81
CA LEU A 392 -31.44 13.19 8.83
C LEU A 392 -32.67 13.77 9.52
N ARG A 393 -33.28 14.80 8.91
CA ARG A 393 -34.55 15.35 9.41
C ARG A 393 -35.71 14.38 9.11
N ALA A 394 -36.83 14.51 9.83
CA ALA A 394 -37.99 13.64 9.62
C ALA A 394 -38.61 13.80 8.23
N ASP A 395 -38.54 15.01 7.66
CA ASP A 395 -39.00 15.42 6.34
C ASP A 395 -37.93 15.25 5.25
N ALA A 396 -36.84 14.54 5.55
CA ALA A 396 -35.75 14.30 4.61
C ALA A 396 -36.25 13.66 3.30
N PRO A 397 -35.82 14.16 2.12
CA PRO A 397 -36.20 13.58 0.85
C PRO A 397 -35.75 12.11 0.77
N SER A 398 -36.31 11.35 -0.17
CA SER A 398 -35.99 9.94 -0.41
C SER A 398 -35.16 9.76 -1.70
N GLY A 399 -34.59 8.55 -1.86
CA GLY A 399 -33.90 8.14 -3.09
C GLY A 399 -32.72 9.05 -3.50
N ILE A 400 -32.66 9.40 -4.79
CA ILE A 400 -31.58 10.20 -5.37
C ILE A 400 -31.55 11.62 -4.78
N ASN A 401 -32.71 12.19 -4.43
CA ASN A 401 -32.76 13.53 -3.83
C ASN A 401 -32.12 13.54 -2.43
N ARG A 402 -32.34 12.50 -1.63
CA ARG A 402 -31.61 12.28 -0.35
C ARG A 402 -30.10 12.24 -0.59
N TYR A 403 -29.69 11.47 -1.58
CA TYR A 403 -28.28 11.27 -1.91
C TYR A 403 -27.62 12.59 -2.31
N ALA A 404 -28.16 13.25 -3.34
CA ALA A 404 -27.54 14.39 -3.99
C ALA A 404 -27.57 15.65 -3.11
N TRP A 405 -28.68 15.89 -2.40
CA TRP A 405 -28.92 17.19 -1.75
C TRP A 405 -28.75 17.16 -0.24
N GLU A 406 -28.92 16.02 0.42
CA GLU A 406 -28.78 15.94 1.88
C GLU A 406 -27.47 15.26 2.32
N VAL A 407 -27.17 14.08 1.76
CA VAL A 407 -26.03 13.27 2.22
C VAL A 407 -24.73 13.71 1.57
N LEU A 408 -24.69 13.82 0.24
CA LEU A 408 -23.47 14.13 -0.51
C LEU A 408 -22.76 15.41 -0.05
N PRO A 409 -23.45 16.54 0.17
CA PRO A 409 -22.80 17.76 0.66
C PRO A 409 -22.16 17.58 2.03
N ARG A 410 -22.80 16.79 2.93
CA ARG A 410 -22.33 16.55 4.30
C ARG A 410 -21.15 15.59 4.37
N ILE A 411 -21.08 14.60 3.48
CA ILE A 411 -19.95 13.65 3.41
C ILE A 411 -18.75 14.19 2.62
N SER A 412 -18.96 15.17 1.74
CA SER A 412 -17.94 15.67 0.82
C SER A 412 -16.60 16.07 1.48
N PRO A 413 -16.55 16.70 2.67
CA PRO A 413 -15.28 17.07 3.27
C PRO A 413 -14.50 15.84 3.76
N ASN A 414 -15.21 14.85 4.31
CA ASN A 414 -14.59 13.62 4.78
C ASN A 414 -14.13 12.73 3.61
N LEU A 415 -14.95 12.64 2.55
CA LEU A 415 -14.56 11.97 1.31
C LEU A 415 -13.28 12.59 0.72
N LEU A 416 -13.22 13.92 0.63
CA LEU A 416 -12.02 14.63 0.16
C LEU A 416 -10.80 14.32 1.05
N ALA A 417 -10.97 14.27 2.37
CA ALA A 417 -9.89 13.90 3.28
C ALA A 417 -9.38 12.49 2.98
N PHE A 418 -10.27 11.50 2.86
CA PHE A 418 -9.90 10.12 2.54
C PHE A 418 -9.19 10.00 1.19
N LEU A 419 -9.67 10.70 0.15
CA LEU A 419 -9.00 10.73 -1.16
C LEU A 419 -7.59 11.31 -1.05
N LEU A 420 -7.40 12.41 -0.33
CA LEU A 420 -6.08 13.02 -0.13
C LEU A 420 -5.13 12.10 0.66
N TYR A 421 -5.62 11.35 1.65
CA TYR A 421 -4.81 10.35 2.35
C TYR A 421 -4.44 9.17 1.45
N ARG A 422 -5.38 8.73 0.61
CA ARG A 422 -5.17 7.63 -0.31
C ARG A 422 -4.30 7.99 -1.51
N TRP A 423 -4.21 9.27 -1.87
CA TRP A 423 -3.41 9.71 -3.01
C TRP A 423 -1.92 9.38 -2.85
N GLU A 424 -1.33 9.59 -1.66
CA GLU A 424 0.06 9.17 -1.38
C GLU A 424 0.24 7.66 -1.60
N VAL A 425 -0.73 6.86 -1.12
CA VAL A 425 -0.68 5.40 -1.29
C VAL A 425 -0.78 5.06 -2.78
N ILE A 426 -1.77 5.58 -3.50
CA ILE A 426 -1.94 5.35 -4.94
C ILE A 426 -0.63 5.64 -5.69
N MET A 427 0.04 6.77 -5.43
CA MET A 427 1.30 7.11 -6.09
C MET A 427 2.42 6.10 -5.81
N ARG A 428 2.51 5.58 -4.59
CA ARG A 428 3.49 4.53 -4.29
C ARG A 428 3.15 3.20 -4.98
N GLU A 429 1.88 2.81 -4.99
CA GLU A 429 1.44 1.56 -5.62
C GLU A 429 1.58 1.61 -7.16
N THR A 430 1.39 2.79 -7.79
CA THR A 430 1.63 2.98 -9.24
C THR A 430 3.05 2.66 -9.67
N ALA A 431 4.04 2.90 -8.80
CA ALA A 431 5.42 2.60 -9.12
C ALA A 431 5.60 1.09 -9.27
N VAL A 432 5.01 0.29 -8.39
CA VAL A 432 5.17 -1.16 -8.43
C VAL A 432 4.53 -1.82 -9.64
N LEU A 433 3.43 -1.26 -10.14
CA LEU A 433 2.79 -1.71 -11.39
C LEU A 433 3.71 -1.67 -12.62
N GLY A 434 4.83 -0.96 -12.55
CA GLY A 434 5.83 -0.95 -13.61
C GLY A 434 6.46 -2.32 -13.93
N ILE A 435 6.54 -3.20 -12.93
CA ILE A 435 7.03 -4.58 -13.10
C ILE A 435 6.10 -5.42 -14.00
N LEU A 436 4.82 -5.04 -14.08
CA LEU A 436 3.86 -5.67 -14.99
C LEU A 436 3.98 -5.17 -16.44
N GLY A 437 4.91 -4.26 -16.73
CA GLY A 437 5.04 -3.66 -18.06
C GLY A 437 4.23 -2.38 -18.28
N ILE A 438 3.62 -1.83 -17.23
CA ILE A 438 2.97 -0.52 -17.32
C ILE A 438 4.05 0.55 -17.28
N HIS A 439 4.16 1.39 -18.32
CA HIS A 439 5.19 2.43 -18.39
C HIS A 439 5.03 3.48 -17.27
N THR A 440 5.64 3.25 -16.11
CA THR A 440 5.76 4.17 -14.97
C THR A 440 7.23 4.24 -14.54
N LEU A 441 7.56 4.99 -13.49
CA LEU A 441 8.91 4.96 -12.93
C LEU A 441 9.39 3.54 -12.62
N GLY A 442 8.49 2.66 -12.15
CA GLY A 442 8.86 1.28 -11.86
C GLY A 442 9.23 0.45 -13.06
N PHE A 443 8.70 0.74 -14.25
CA PHE A 443 9.08 0.04 -15.48
C PHE A 443 10.55 0.28 -15.79
N TYR A 444 11.01 1.53 -15.68
CA TYR A 444 12.40 1.87 -15.88
C TYR A 444 13.30 1.34 -14.75
N ILE A 445 12.79 1.24 -13.52
CA ILE A 445 13.50 0.60 -12.39
C ILE A 445 13.70 -0.88 -12.69
N ASP A 446 12.62 -1.59 -13.05
CA ASP A 446 12.63 -3.02 -13.34
C ASP A 446 13.57 -3.34 -14.52
N SER A 447 13.45 -2.60 -15.63
CA SER A 447 14.34 -2.71 -16.78
C SER A 447 15.81 -2.43 -16.41
N SER A 448 16.09 -1.42 -15.59
CA SER A 448 17.46 -1.12 -15.15
C SER A 448 18.03 -2.22 -14.25
N VAL A 449 17.20 -2.85 -13.41
CA VAL A 449 17.60 -4.00 -12.59
C VAL A 449 17.88 -5.22 -13.47
N ALA A 450 17.01 -5.50 -14.46
CA ALA A 450 17.18 -6.60 -15.41
C ALA A 450 18.47 -6.45 -16.26
N GLU A 451 18.87 -5.22 -16.58
CA GLU A 451 20.12 -4.91 -17.28
C GLU A 451 21.37 -4.86 -16.36
N PHE A 452 21.22 -5.10 -15.05
CA PHE A 452 22.28 -4.96 -14.03
C PHE A 452 22.87 -3.55 -13.92
N ARG A 453 22.06 -2.52 -14.19
CA ARG A 453 22.49 -1.13 -14.19
C ARG A 453 21.97 -0.39 -12.96
N PHE A 454 22.60 -0.71 -11.83
CA PHE A 454 22.22 -0.25 -10.49
C PHE A 454 22.46 1.24 -10.25
N ASP A 455 23.33 1.86 -11.03
CA ASP A 455 23.54 3.31 -11.07
C ASP A 455 22.26 4.05 -11.51
N ARG A 456 21.61 3.58 -12.59
CA ARG A 456 20.30 4.12 -13.03
C ARG A 456 19.21 3.78 -12.03
N THR A 457 19.21 2.54 -11.53
CA THR A 457 18.22 2.05 -10.55
C THR A 457 18.19 2.94 -9.30
N ALA A 458 19.36 3.26 -8.73
CA ALA A 458 19.46 4.13 -7.55
C ALA A 458 18.88 5.53 -7.80
N LEU A 459 19.16 6.12 -8.98
CA LEU A 459 18.62 7.43 -9.35
C LEU A 459 17.10 7.40 -9.54
N LEU A 460 16.56 6.36 -10.18
CA LEU A 460 15.12 6.20 -10.40
C LEU A 460 14.35 5.94 -9.08
N ILE A 461 14.92 5.15 -8.17
CA ILE A 461 14.38 4.96 -6.82
C ILE A 461 14.41 6.29 -6.06
N LEU A 462 15.50 7.06 -6.14
CA LEU A 462 15.58 8.40 -5.55
C LEU A 462 14.48 9.32 -6.10
N ALA A 463 14.24 9.31 -7.41
CA ALA A 463 13.16 10.08 -8.02
C ALA A 463 11.78 9.64 -7.52
N THR A 464 11.56 8.34 -7.34
CA THR A 464 10.33 7.79 -6.74
C THR A 464 10.14 8.27 -5.30
N VAL A 465 11.21 8.28 -4.49
CA VAL A 465 11.19 8.82 -3.12
C VAL A 465 10.83 10.30 -3.13
N LEU A 466 11.46 11.10 -3.98
CA LEU A 466 11.19 12.53 -4.08
C LEU A 466 9.75 12.82 -4.53
N LEU A 467 9.24 12.06 -5.50
CA LEU A 467 7.84 12.16 -5.95
C LEU A 467 6.87 11.86 -4.80
N ASN A 468 7.07 10.72 -4.10
CA ASN A 468 6.19 10.30 -3.01
C ASN A 468 6.21 11.27 -1.82
N LEU A 469 7.40 11.78 -1.45
CA LEU A 469 7.53 12.81 -0.42
C LEU A 469 6.89 14.14 -0.85
N GLY A 470 7.01 14.51 -2.13
CA GLY A 470 6.37 15.69 -2.70
C GLY A 470 4.84 15.60 -2.65
N VAL A 471 4.27 14.45 -3.02
CA VAL A 471 2.82 14.20 -2.95
C VAL A 471 2.32 14.21 -1.50
N ASP A 472 3.03 13.58 -0.56
CA ASP A 472 2.67 13.64 0.86
C ASP A 472 2.71 15.09 1.39
N ALA A 473 3.76 15.86 1.06
CA ALA A 473 3.87 17.26 1.46
C ALA A 473 2.73 18.12 0.88
N LEU A 474 2.40 17.94 -0.40
CA LEU A 474 1.30 18.64 -1.06
C LEU A 474 -0.04 18.26 -0.42
N SER A 475 -0.29 16.97 -0.21
CA SER A 475 -1.50 16.46 0.41
C SER A 475 -1.67 16.97 1.86
N ARG A 476 -0.60 16.96 2.67
CA ARG A 476 -0.59 17.56 4.01
C ARG A 476 -0.89 19.07 3.98
N THR A 477 -0.31 19.78 3.02
CA THR A 477 -0.53 21.22 2.85
C THR A 477 -1.98 21.52 2.52
N ILE A 478 -2.57 20.80 1.57
CA ILE A 478 -3.99 20.93 1.20
C ILE A 478 -4.90 20.63 2.39
N ARG A 479 -4.67 19.52 3.12
CA ARG A 479 -5.48 19.15 4.29
C ARG A 479 -5.41 20.19 5.41
N ARG A 480 -4.23 20.74 5.70
CA ARG A 480 -4.03 21.80 6.71
C ARG A 480 -4.78 23.08 6.33
N HIS A 481 -4.70 23.50 5.07
CA HIS A 481 -5.42 24.68 4.57
C HIS A 481 -6.94 24.52 4.66
N LEU A 482 -7.45 23.30 4.46
CA LEU A 482 -8.88 22.99 4.51
C LEU A 482 -9.38 22.60 5.91
N ARG A 483 -8.49 22.53 6.92
CA ARG A 483 -8.76 22.03 8.28
C ARG A 483 -9.46 20.67 8.28
N LEU A 484 -9.13 19.81 7.31
CA LEU A 484 -9.70 18.48 7.21
C LEU A 484 -9.07 17.59 8.29
N GLN A 485 -9.88 17.17 9.26
CA GLN A 485 -9.52 16.13 10.23
C GLN A 485 -10.43 14.93 10.00
N PRO A 486 -9.89 13.75 9.64
CA PRO A 486 -10.72 12.55 9.56
C PRO A 486 -11.30 12.28 10.95
N GLY A 487 -12.63 12.14 11.03
CA GLY A 487 -13.30 11.65 12.24
C GLY A 487 -13.71 12.66 13.31
N LYS A 488 -13.62 13.99 13.12
CA LYS A 488 -14.29 14.97 14.01
C LYS A 488 -15.81 15.08 13.71
N GLY A 489 -16.50 13.94 13.77
CA GLY A 489 -17.95 13.83 13.79
C GLY A 489 -18.51 13.34 15.13
N THR A 490 -17.65 12.98 16.09
CA THR A 490 -18.05 12.64 17.47
C THR A 490 -17.72 13.81 18.39
N PRO A 491 -18.71 14.45 19.06
CA PRO A 491 -18.42 15.10 20.31
C PRO A 491 -17.88 14.03 21.27
N ALA A 492 -16.83 14.37 22.01
CA ALA A 492 -16.23 13.52 23.01
C ALA A 492 -17.27 13.05 24.04
N HIS A 493 -17.87 11.87 23.85
CA HIS A 493 -18.39 11.08 24.96
C HIS A 493 -18.76 9.63 24.57
N LYS A 494 -18.28 8.71 25.41
CA LYS A 494 -18.69 7.30 25.58
C LYS A 494 -18.28 6.31 24.49
N ALA A 495 -17.22 5.57 24.80
CA ALA A 495 -17.02 4.20 24.33
C ALA A 495 -18.24 3.33 24.70
N PRO A 496 -18.73 2.45 23.82
CA PRO A 496 -19.42 1.26 24.26
C PRO A 496 -18.39 0.15 24.49
N ALA A 497 -18.40 -0.38 25.70
CA ALA A 497 -17.71 -1.60 26.08
C ALA A 497 -18.23 -2.81 25.29
N SER A 498 -17.34 -3.78 25.08
CA SER A 498 -17.58 -5.24 25.00
C SER A 498 -18.76 -5.77 24.17
N SER A 499 -18.43 -6.46 23.07
CA SER A 499 -18.77 -7.88 22.84
C SER A 499 -18.06 -8.40 21.59
#